data_AF-D0NHN7-F1
#
_entry.id   AF-D0NHN7-F1
#
_cell.length_a   1.000
_cell.length_b   1.000
_cell.length_c   1.000
_cell.angle_alpha   90.00
_cell.angle_beta   90.00
_cell.angle_gamma   90.00
#
_symmetry.space_group_name_H-M   'P 1'
#
loop_
_entity.id
_entity.type
_entity.pdbx_description
1 polymer ?
#
loop_
_entity_poly.entity_id
_entity_poly.type
_entity_poly.pdbx_seq_one_letter_code
_entity_poly.pdbx_strand_id
1 'polypeptide(L)'
;MTIMIGKTVLVSDGSSLLDAEVLVHYLAEFDRPDEWVTRDRIFGPKRLDAMTAWMKSVDVTLVRLNKDVNDLVEHQTNETAQLMALERRKKEAIETKAQLEASVLQDLKRVRVAEETAMARKRLQSAGVAQEEIDAILPVIPHES
;
A
#
# COMPACT_ATOMS: atom_id res chain seq x y z
N MET A 1 32.04 36.45 -0.86
CA MET A 1 30.62 36.14 -0.55
C MET A 1 29.77 37.12 -1.34
N THR A 2 29.16 36.66 -2.43
CA THR A 2 28.42 37.50 -3.37
C THR A 2 26.97 37.59 -2.92
N ILE A 3 26.48 38.79 -2.58
CA ILE A 3 25.06 39.01 -2.25
C ILE A 3 24.41 39.60 -3.50
N MET A 4 23.47 38.87 -4.09
CA MET A 4 22.71 39.32 -5.25
C MET A 4 21.47 40.08 -4.77
N ILE A 5 21.41 41.38 -5.05
CA ILE A 5 20.19 42.19 -4.92
C ILE A 5 19.96 42.84 -6.30
N GLY A 6 19.08 42.25 -7.11
CA GLY A 6 18.76 42.76 -8.45
C GLY A 6 19.93 42.76 -9.46
N LYS A 7 19.93 43.74 -10.39
CA LYS A 7 20.89 43.87 -11.51
C LYS A 7 22.31 44.33 -11.12
N THR A 8 22.61 44.47 -9.83
CA THR A 8 23.88 45.03 -9.36
C THR A 8 24.68 43.99 -8.60
N VAL A 9 25.91 43.71 -9.06
CA VAL A 9 26.86 42.80 -8.42
C VAL A 9 27.76 43.64 -7.51
N LEU A 10 27.70 43.41 -6.19
CA LEU A 10 28.67 43.97 -5.25
C LEU A 10 29.82 42.97 -5.07
N VAL A 11 31.01 43.36 -5.52
CA VAL A 11 32.29 42.67 -5.26
C VAL A 11 33.04 43.48 -4.19
N SER A 12 33.42 42.85 -3.08
CA SER A 12 34.18 43.50 -2.02
C SER A 12 35.38 42.67 -1.59
N ASP A 13 36.55 43.31 -1.56
CA ASP A 13 37.74 42.84 -0.85
C ASP A 13 37.54 42.99 0.68
N GLY A 14 38.06 42.04 1.45
CA GLY A 14 37.49 41.55 2.71
C GLY A 14 37.62 42.41 3.97
N SER A 15 37.90 43.72 3.91
CA SER A 15 38.33 44.45 5.13
C SER A 15 37.64 45.78 5.45
N SER A 16 36.70 46.29 4.64
CA SER A 16 36.14 47.66 4.84
C SER A 16 34.63 47.81 4.60
N LEU A 17 33.85 46.74 4.76
CA LEU A 17 32.41 46.73 4.47
C LEU A 17 31.47 47.03 5.65
N LEU A 18 31.99 47.23 6.86
CA LEU A 18 31.12 47.43 8.03
C LEU A 18 30.45 48.82 8.04
N ASP A 19 31.09 49.83 7.44
CA ASP A 19 30.57 51.20 7.37
C ASP A 19 29.95 51.56 5.99
N ALA A 20 29.80 50.58 5.10
CA ALA A 20 29.28 50.84 3.75
C ALA A 20 27.74 50.96 3.76
N GLU A 21 27.23 52.09 3.27
CA GLU A 21 25.81 52.26 2.98
C GLU A 21 25.42 51.48 1.70
N VAL A 22 24.21 50.93 1.68
CA VAL A 22 23.65 50.18 0.56
C VAL A 22 22.40 50.89 0.07
N LEU A 23 22.28 51.08 -1.24
CA LEU A 23 21.07 51.62 -1.86
C LEU A 23 19.96 50.56 -1.82
N VAL A 24 18.82 50.88 -1.19
CA VAL A 24 17.66 50.00 -1.07
C VAL A 24 16.50 50.50 -1.92
N HIS A 25 15.94 49.59 -2.70
CA HIS A 25 14.71 49.77 -3.46
C HIS A 25 13.57 48.98 -2.79
N TYR A 26 12.44 49.64 -2.51
CA TYR A 26 11.31 49.05 -1.79
C TYR A 26 10.33 48.37 -2.73
N LEU A 27 10.29 47.03 -2.71
CA LEU A 27 9.44 46.24 -3.61
C LEU A 27 7.94 46.28 -3.28
N ALA A 28 7.56 46.70 -2.07
CA ALA A 28 6.17 46.69 -1.59
C ALA A 28 5.63 48.09 -1.23
N GLU A 29 6.47 49.13 -1.30
CA GLU A 29 6.12 50.53 -1.01
C GLU A 29 6.51 51.38 -2.21
N PHE A 30 5.72 51.32 -3.29
CA PHE A 30 6.07 51.91 -4.59
C PHE A 30 6.24 53.43 -4.60
N ASP A 31 5.58 54.13 -3.66
CA ASP A 31 5.71 55.59 -3.51
C ASP A 31 6.95 56.01 -2.72
N ARG A 32 7.70 55.04 -2.17
CA ARG A 32 8.88 55.31 -1.36
C ARG A 32 10.12 55.40 -2.25
N PRO A 33 10.86 56.53 -2.22
CA PRO A 33 12.06 56.68 -3.02
C PRO A 33 13.18 55.76 -2.50
N ASP A 34 14.08 55.40 -3.41
CA ASP A 34 15.30 54.67 -3.08
C ASP A 34 16.12 55.48 -2.08
N GLU A 35 16.66 54.82 -1.05
CA GLU A 35 17.48 55.45 -0.03
C GLU A 35 18.74 54.63 0.27
N TRP A 36 19.82 55.34 0.60
CA TRP A 36 21.03 54.75 1.13
C TRP A 36 20.81 54.41 2.60
N VAL A 37 21.08 53.16 2.98
CA VAL A 37 20.89 52.70 4.35
C VAL A 37 22.09 51.92 4.84
N THR A 38 22.35 52.00 6.15
CA THR A 38 23.38 51.19 6.77
C THR A 38 23.01 49.71 6.76
N ARG A 39 24.03 48.86 6.73
CA ARG A 39 23.86 47.40 6.75
C ARG A 39 23.09 46.93 7.97
N ASP A 40 23.26 47.56 9.13
CA ASP A 40 22.53 47.25 10.37
C ASP A 40 21.02 47.50 10.27
N ARG A 41 20.59 48.44 9.40
CA ARG A 41 19.17 48.65 9.14
C ARG A 41 18.58 47.52 8.30
N ILE A 42 19.37 46.93 7.39
CA ILE A 42 18.93 45.82 6.52
C ILE A 42 19.04 44.48 7.25
N PHE A 43 20.13 44.24 7.98
CA PHE A 43 20.47 42.96 8.61
C PHE A 43 20.55 43.06 10.13
N GLY A 44 19.79 43.97 10.72
CA GLY A 44 19.80 44.17 12.17
C GLY A 44 19.44 42.90 12.95
N PRO A 45 19.85 42.80 14.22
CA PRO A 45 19.69 41.59 15.04
C PRO A 45 18.28 41.02 15.01
N LYS A 46 17.26 41.88 15.11
CA LYS A 46 15.84 41.48 15.05
C LYS A 46 15.46 40.74 13.76
N ARG A 47 16.03 41.14 12.62
CA ARG A 47 15.74 40.48 11.33
C ARG A 47 16.45 39.13 11.25
N LEU A 48 17.68 39.04 11.74
CA LEU A 48 18.43 37.79 11.81
C LEU A 48 17.75 36.78 12.77
N ASP A 49 17.23 37.26 13.90
CA ASP A 49 16.46 36.45 14.84
C ASP A 49 15.17 35.93 14.19
N ALA A 50 14.44 36.79 13.46
CA ALA A 50 13.24 36.40 12.73
C ALA A 50 13.53 35.37 11.63
N MET A 51 14.62 35.55 10.87
CA MET A 51 15.07 34.58 9.86
C MET A 51 15.45 33.24 10.50
N THR A 52 16.14 33.28 11.64
CA THR A 52 16.52 32.08 12.39
C THR A 52 15.30 31.35 12.93
N ALA A 53 14.32 32.07 13.47
CA ALA A 53 13.06 31.50 13.93
C ALA A 53 12.27 30.86 12.77
N TRP A 54 12.23 31.53 11.61
CA TRP A 54 11.60 30.98 10.41
C TRP A 54 12.30 29.71 9.92
N MET A 55 13.64 29.72 9.83
CA MET A 55 14.42 28.53 9.45
C MET A 55 14.15 27.35 10.39
N LYS A 56 14.14 27.58 11.71
CA LYS A 56 13.79 26.54 12.69
C LYS A 56 12.38 25.99 12.48
N SER A 57 11.41 26.85 12.15
CA SER A 57 10.06 26.41 11.84
C SER A 57 10.04 25.51 10.60
N VAL A 58 10.78 25.88 9.55
CA VAL A 58 10.90 25.06 8.34
C VAL A 58 11.53 23.70 8.66
N ASP A 59 12.61 23.67 9.45
CA ASP A 59 13.26 22.43 9.86
C ASP A 59 12.30 21.50 10.60
N VAL A 60 11.52 22.03 11.56
CA VAL A 60 10.50 21.25 12.27
C VAL A 60 9.43 20.69 11.32
N THR A 61 8.98 21.49 10.35
CA THR A 61 8.00 21.02 9.36
C THR A 61 8.56 19.95 8.44
N LEU A 62 9.83 20.05 8.03
CA LEU A 62 10.49 19.05 7.19
C LEU A 62 10.67 17.72 7.95
N VAL A 63 11.03 17.77 9.24
CA VAL A 63 11.13 16.56 10.07
C VAL A 63 9.78 15.87 10.21
N ARG A 64 8.70 16.62 10.41
CA ARG A 64 7.33 16.07 10.48
C ARG A 64 6.92 15.44 9.15
N LEU A 65 7.12 16.16 8.05
CA LEU A 65 6.80 15.65 6.71
C LEU A 65 7.57 14.36 6.40
N ASN A 66 8.86 14.30 6.74
CA ASN A 66 9.66 13.09 6.55
C ASN A 66 9.10 11.90 7.35
N LYS A 67 8.65 12.15 8.59
CA LYS A 67 7.98 11.13 9.39
C LYS A 67 6.69 10.66 8.71
N ASP A 68 5.81 11.58 8.32
CA ASP A 68 4.52 11.25 7.73
C ASP A 68 4.69 10.46 6.41
N VAL A 69 5.70 10.81 5.60
CA VAL A 69 6.06 10.07 4.39
C VAL A 69 6.53 8.66 4.71
N ASN A 70 7.38 8.47 5.72
CA ASN A 70 7.84 7.15 6.12
C ASN A 70 6.68 6.28 6.65
N ASP A 71 5.83 6.83 7.52
CA ASP A 71 4.66 6.15 8.05
C ASP A 71 3.70 5.73 6.90
N LEU A 72 3.53 6.57 5.89
CA LEU A 72 2.73 6.26 4.70
C LEU A 72 3.33 5.12 3.87
N VAL A 73 4.65 5.12 3.66
CA VAL A 73 5.34 4.06 2.93
C VAL A 73 5.21 2.73 3.67
N GLU A 74 5.43 2.72 4.98
CA GLU A 74 5.24 1.52 5.81
C GLU A 74 3.80 1.00 5.71
N HIS A 75 2.80 1.88 5.80
CA HIS A 75 1.40 1.50 5.63
C HIS A 75 1.13 0.83 4.28
N GLN A 76 1.60 1.44 3.18
CA GLN A 76 1.44 0.87 1.83
C GLN A 76 2.11 -0.50 1.68
N THR A 77 3.30 -0.68 2.27
CA THR A 77 3.97 -2.00 2.26
C THR A 77 3.18 -3.06 3.03
N ASN A 78 2.57 -2.68 4.15
CA ASN A 78 1.73 -3.60 4.93
C ASN A 78 0.42 -3.93 4.21
N GLU A 79 -0.25 -2.95 3.60
CA GLU A 79 -1.46 -3.17 2.82
C GLU A 79 -1.21 -4.11 1.63
N THR A 80 -0.12 -3.88 0.88
CA THR A 80 0.25 -4.73 -0.26
C THR A 80 0.57 -6.16 0.18
N ALA A 81 1.25 -6.35 1.32
CA ALA A 81 1.48 -7.67 1.90
C ALA A 81 0.17 -8.37 2.32
N GLN A 82 -0.77 -7.64 2.91
CA GLN A 82 -2.09 -8.17 3.28
C GLN A 82 -2.90 -8.59 2.05
N LEU A 83 -2.89 -7.78 0.98
CA LEU A 83 -3.56 -8.12 -0.28
C LEU A 83 -2.97 -9.39 -0.90
N MET A 84 -1.65 -9.52 -0.97
CA MET A 84 -1.02 -10.75 -1.47
C MET A 84 -1.37 -11.97 -0.62
N ALA A 85 -1.41 -11.83 0.71
CA ALA A 85 -1.82 -12.92 1.60
C ALA A 85 -3.29 -13.32 1.40
N LEU A 86 -4.19 -12.34 1.20
CA LEU A 86 -5.60 -12.57 0.91
C LEU A 86 -5.80 -13.26 -0.44
N GLU A 87 -5.11 -12.81 -1.48
CA GLU A 87 -5.15 -13.46 -2.79
C GLU A 87 -4.68 -14.91 -2.73
N ARG A 88 -3.62 -15.18 -1.97
CA ARG A 88 -3.13 -16.54 -1.74
C ARG A 88 -4.19 -17.40 -1.06
N ARG A 89 -4.76 -16.94 0.07
CA ARG A 89 -5.82 -17.66 0.79
C ARG A 89 -7.05 -17.91 -0.08
N LYS A 90 -7.42 -16.94 -0.92
CA LYS A 90 -8.53 -17.09 -1.86
C LYS A 90 -8.24 -18.18 -2.90
N LYS A 91 -7.02 -18.25 -3.44
CA LYS A 91 -6.61 -19.31 -4.37
C LYS A 91 -6.66 -20.69 -3.70
N GLU A 92 -6.09 -20.81 -2.51
CA GLU A 92 -6.11 -22.04 -1.71
C GLU A 92 -7.56 -22.49 -1.38
N ALA A 93 -8.45 -21.54 -1.05
CA ALA A 93 -9.87 -21.84 -0.80
C ALA A 93 -10.62 -22.28 -2.07
N ILE A 94 -10.32 -21.70 -3.22
CA ILE A 94 -10.93 -22.12 -4.50
C ILE A 94 -10.47 -23.53 -4.87
N GLU A 95 -9.18 -23.82 -4.69
CA GLU A 95 -8.62 -25.14 -4.99
C GLU A 95 -9.19 -26.23 -4.08
N THR A 96 -9.20 -25.99 -2.76
CA THR A 96 -9.80 -26.93 -1.80
C THR A 96 -11.28 -27.14 -2.05
N LYS A 97 -12.03 -26.08 -2.37
CA LYS A 97 -13.43 -26.19 -2.79
C LYS A 97 -13.61 -27.05 -4.03
N ALA A 98 -12.80 -26.84 -5.08
CA ALA A 98 -12.87 -27.62 -6.31
C ALA A 98 -12.54 -29.10 -6.07
N GLN A 99 -11.56 -29.39 -5.21
CA GLN A 99 -11.21 -30.75 -4.81
C GLN A 99 -12.35 -31.43 -4.04
N LEU A 100 -12.98 -30.72 -3.09
CA LEU A 100 -14.13 -31.21 -2.34
C LEU A 100 -15.32 -31.48 -3.26
N GLU A 101 -15.65 -30.56 -4.17
CA GLU A 101 -16.72 -30.73 -5.15
C GLU A 101 -16.46 -31.96 -6.05
N ALA A 102 -15.22 -32.17 -6.49
CA ALA A 102 -14.85 -33.35 -7.27
C ALA A 102 -15.01 -34.66 -6.48
N SER A 103 -14.58 -34.68 -5.21
CA SER A 103 -14.75 -35.84 -4.31
C SER A 103 -16.23 -36.15 -4.08
N VAL A 104 -17.04 -35.13 -3.76
CA VAL A 104 -18.48 -35.28 -3.54
C VAL A 104 -19.16 -35.83 -4.79
N LEU A 105 -18.82 -35.33 -5.98
CA LEU A 105 -19.36 -35.86 -7.24
C LEU A 105 -18.98 -37.33 -7.48
N GLN A 106 -17.76 -37.73 -7.10
CA GLN A 106 -17.34 -39.12 -7.21
C GLN A 106 -18.11 -40.01 -6.23
N ASP A 107 -18.31 -39.57 -5.00
CA ASP A 107 -19.05 -40.32 -4.00
C ASP A 107 -20.54 -40.43 -4.36
N LEU A 108 -21.16 -39.35 -4.88
CA LEU A 108 -22.52 -39.40 -5.40
C LEU A 108 -22.67 -40.39 -6.55
N LYS A 109 -21.69 -40.49 -7.44
CA LYS A 109 -21.69 -41.50 -8.52
C LYS A 109 -21.63 -42.92 -7.94
N ARG A 110 -20.79 -43.16 -6.93
CA ARG A 110 -20.69 -44.46 -6.25
C ARG A 110 -22.00 -44.84 -5.58
N VAL A 111 -22.60 -43.92 -4.83
CA VAL A 111 -23.90 -44.12 -4.17
C VAL A 111 -24.98 -44.43 -5.21
N ARG A 112 -25.04 -43.68 -6.31
CA ARG A 112 -26.01 -43.92 -7.38
C ARG A 112 -25.85 -45.30 -8.01
N VAL A 113 -24.63 -45.73 -8.32
CA VAL A 113 -24.38 -47.07 -8.87
C VAL A 113 -24.79 -48.15 -7.87
N ALA A 114 -24.48 -47.98 -6.58
CA ALA A 114 -24.88 -48.91 -5.54
C ALA A 114 -26.42 -48.96 -5.41
N GLU A 115 -27.11 -47.83 -5.44
CA GLU A 115 -28.56 -47.75 -5.38
C GLU A 115 -29.22 -48.43 -6.60
N GLU A 116 -28.77 -48.11 -7.82
CA GLU A 116 -29.26 -48.74 -9.05
C GLU A 116 -29.02 -50.26 -9.03
N THR A 117 -27.85 -50.69 -8.54
CA THR A 117 -27.52 -52.11 -8.38
C THR A 117 -28.43 -52.79 -7.36
N ALA A 118 -28.67 -52.17 -6.20
CA ALA A 118 -29.57 -52.69 -5.17
C ALA A 118 -31.00 -52.83 -5.69
N MET A 119 -31.49 -51.83 -6.43
CA MET A 119 -32.80 -51.88 -7.07
C MET A 119 -32.89 -52.98 -8.12
N ALA A 120 -31.86 -53.17 -8.95
CA ALA A 120 -31.81 -54.23 -9.94
C ALA A 120 -31.85 -55.62 -9.29
N ARG A 121 -31.05 -55.84 -8.24
CA ARG A 121 -31.07 -57.09 -7.46
C ARG A 121 -32.44 -57.35 -6.85
N LYS A 122 -33.07 -56.35 -6.24
CA LYS A 122 -34.44 -56.45 -5.69
C LYS A 122 -35.48 -56.80 -6.76
N ARG A 123 -35.36 -56.24 -7.96
CA ARG A 123 -36.25 -56.55 -9.10
C ARG A 123 -36.09 -58.00 -9.56
N LEU A 124 -34.86 -58.50 -9.69
CA LEU A 124 -34.59 -59.89 -10.09
C LEU A 124 -35.05 -60.90 -9.03
N GLN A 125 -34.80 -60.62 -7.74
CA GLN A 125 -35.33 -61.43 -6.64
C GLN A 125 -36.87 -61.49 -6.68
N SER A 126 -37.53 -60.34 -6.90
CA SER A 126 -38.99 -60.28 -7.00
C SER A 126 -39.55 -61.03 -8.21
N ALA A 127 -38.74 -61.21 -9.26
CA ALA A 127 -39.07 -62.01 -10.44
C ALA A 127 -38.78 -63.51 -10.27
N GLY A 128 -38.27 -63.93 -9.10
CA GLY A 128 -38.00 -65.34 -8.78
C GLY A 128 -36.63 -65.87 -9.23
N VAL A 129 -35.69 -65.00 -9.61
CA VAL A 129 -34.32 -65.40 -9.95
C VAL A 129 -33.57 -65.79 -8.66
N ALA A 130 -32.86 -66.91 -8.70
CA ALA A 130 -32.08 -67.42 -7.57
C ALA A 130 -30.94 -66.45 -7.19
N GLN A 131 -30.62 -66.36 -5.90
CA GLN A 131 -29.63 -65.40 -5.40
C GLN A 131 -28.23 -65.67 -5.99
N GLU A 132 -27.90 -66.94 -6.24
CA GLU A 132 -26.64 -67.37 -6.83
C GLU A 132 -26.46 -66.84 -8.27
N GLU A 133 -27.55 -66.81 -9.06
CA GLU A 133 -27.53 -66.28 -10.43
C GLU A 133 -27.39 -64.75 -10.43
N ILE A 134 -28.02 -64.06 -9.46
CA ILE A 134 -27.89 -62.62 -9.29
C ILE A 134 -26.46 -62.23 -8.92
N ASP A 135 -25.85 -62.97 -8.00
CA ASP A 135 -24.49 -62.71 -7.51
C ASP A 135 -23.42 -62.99 -8.57
N ALA A 136 -23.71 -63.86 -9.54
CA ALA A 136 -22.84 -64.12 -10.69
C ALA A 136 -22.81 -62.97 -11.71
N ILE A 137 -23.87 -62.13 -11.76
CA ILE A 137 -24.06 -61.12 -12.81
C ILE A 137 -23.93 -59.69 -12.26
N LEU A 138 -24.41 -59.43 -11.04
CA LEU A 138 -24.42 -58.08 -10.44
C LEU A 138 -23.41 -57.99 -9.28
N PRO A 139 -22.64 -56.89 -9.20
CA PRO A 139 -21.66 -56.73 -8.14
C PRO A 139 -22.30 -56.67 -6.75
N VAL A 140 -21.67 -57.35 -5.78
CA VAL A 140 -22.09 -57.31 -4.38
C VAL A 140 -21.70 -55.97 -3.77
N ILE A 141 -22.68 -55.20 -3.34
CA ILE A 141 -22.45 -53.92 -2.64
C ILE A 141 -21.79 -54.27 -1.29
N PRO A 142 -20.57 -53.78 -0.99
CA PRO A 142 -19.94 -54.01 0.30
C PRO A 142 -20.75 -53.31 1.39
N HIS A 143 -21.10 -54.03 2.46
CA HIS A 143 -21.59 -53.41 3.69
C HIS A 143 -20.39 -52.93 4.48
N GLU A 144 -20.12 -51.61 4.47
CA GLU A 144 -19.20 -51.02 5.44
C GLU A 144 -19.74 -51.31 6.85
N SER A 145 -18.98 -52.07 7.64
CA SER A 145 -19.26 -52.42 9.05
C SER A 145 -18.56 -51.45 9.99
#